data_AF-A0A2V5R1L5-F1
#
_entry.id   AF-A0A2V5R1L5-F1
#
_cell.length_a   1.000
_cell.length_b   1.000
_cell.length_c   1.000
_cell.angle_alpha   90.00
_cell.angle_beta   90.00
_cell.angle_gamma   90.00
#
_symmetry.space_group_name_H-M   'P 1'
#
loop_
_entity.id
_entity.type
_entity.pdbx_description
1 polymer ?
#
loop_
_entity_poly.entity_id
_entity_poly.type
_entity_poly.pdbx_seq_one_letter_code
_entity_poly.pdbx_strand_id
1 'polypeptide(L)'
;MSSHGEKSQKAKQGRKPSNMKNRNPVAKFGLLLAVLLTLGAAGVHADILPPVSINFAPVGLTMDQTAQLNLVNVSVPNGMFVSWRFIDASGLRLAQSSVTLPLGKIVSVDFRRQVGPGPTYIRAEVRAQVDILTPGVPSESLRRSLEVFNNDTGATTVFMGGGQ
;
A
#
# COMPACT_ATOMS: atom_id res chain seq x y z
N MET A 1 23.82 -5.44 66.50
CA MET A 1 25.17 -5.77 66.99
C MET A 1 26.10 -5.72 65.78
N SER A 2 26.82 -4.61 65.61
CA SER A 2 28.26 -4.46 65.94
C SER A 2 29.11 -5.36 65.04
N SER A 3 30.04 -4.88 64.20
CA SER A 3 31.19 -4.01 64.47
C SER A 3 31.77 -3.59 63.11
N HIS A 4 31.96 -2.31 62.79
CA HIS A 4 33.20 -1.56 63.01
C HIS A 4 34.50 -2.34 62.72
N GLY A 5 35.27 -1.85 61.74
CA GLY A 5 36.54 -2.41 61.28
C GLY A 5 37.26 -1.43 60.34
N GLU A 6 37.60 -0.27 60.88
CA GLU A 6 38.53 0.70 60.31
C GLU A 6 39.96 0.12 60.29
N LYS A 7 40.70 0.30 59.18
CA LYS A 7 42.04 0.95 59.16
C LYS A 7 42.83 0.67 57.88
N SER A 8 43.49 1.74 57.46
CA SER A 8 44.94 1.83 57.22
C SER A 8 45.35 2.21 55.80
N GLN A 9 45.73 3.48 55.71
CA GLN A 9 46.46 4.12 54.64
C GLN A 9 47.80 3.43 54.37
N LYS A 10 48.18 3.33 53.09
CA LYS A 10 49.61 3.34 52.73
C LYS A 10 49.80 4.03 51.39
N ALA A 11 50.42 5.20 51.45
CA ALA A 11 50.90 5.95 50.30
C ALA A 11 52.04 5.18 49.60
N LYS A 12 52.06 5.19 48.26
CA LYS A 12 53.28 5.00 47.49
C LYS A 12 53.22 5.73 46.14
N GLN A 13 53.96 6.83 46.13
CA GLN A 13 54.73 7.44 45.05
C GLN A 13 54.59 6.83 43.64
N GLY A 14 54.22 7.70 42.71
CA GLY A 14 55.18 8.16 41.70
C GLY A 14 55.54 7.19 40.58
N ARG A 15 54.91 7.39 39.43
CA ARG A 15 55.62 7.53 38.14
C ARG A 15 54.67 8.12 37.11
N LYS A 16 55.03 9.31 36.62
CA LYS A 16 54.38 10.03 35.52
C LYS A 16 54.76 9.29 34.22
N PRO A 17 53.84 8.59 33.52
CA PRO A 17 54.17 8.04 32.22
C PRO A 17 54.24 9.18 31.21
N SER A 18 55.41 9.29 30.60
CA SER A 18 55.72 10.11 29.43
C SER A 18 54.58 10.08 28.41
N ASN A 19 54.13 11.27 28.01
CA ASN A 19 53.18 11.50 26.93
C ASN A 19 53.88 11.20 25.58
N MET A 20 53.96 9.91 25.22
CA MET A 20 54.34 9.48 23.88
C MET A 20 53.15 9.74 22.95
N LYS A 21 53.16 10.92 22.33
CA LYS A 21 52.22 11.33 21.28
C LYS A 21 52.51 10.51 20.02
N ASN A 22 52.07 9.25 20.02
CA ASN A 22 52.20 8.33 18.90
C ASN A 22 51.27 8.82 17.78
N ARG A 23 51.83 9.61 16.85
CA ARG A 23 51.12 10.14 15.69
C ARG A 23 50.96 9.02 14.68
N ASN A 24 49.95 8.16 14.88
CA ASN A 24 49.53 7.17 13.89
C ASN A 24 48.97 7.92 12.66
N PRO A 25 49.64 7.88 11.48
CA PRO A 25 49.17 8.59 10.28
C PRO A 25 47.88 7.97 9.71
N VAL A 26 47.50 6.78 10.18
CA VAL A 26 46.31 6.02 9.74
C VAL A 26 45.00 6.65 10.24
N ALA A 27 45.02 7.40 11.35
CA ALA A 27 43.80 8.01 11.90
C ALA A 27 43.24 9.18 11.05
N LYS A 28 44.04 9.75 10.14
CA LYS A 28 43.60 10.87 9.29
C LYS A 28 42.86 10.42 8.03
N PHE A 29 43.12 9.20 7.54
CA PHE A 29 42.39 8.65 6.39
C PHE A 29 41.00 8.12 6.77
N GLY A 30 40.81 7.64 8.01
CA GLY A 30 39.50 7.17 8.47
C GLY A 30 38.45 8.28 8.58
N LEU A 31 38.86 9.51 8.93
CA LEU A 31 37.92 10.63 9.09
C LEU A 31 37.39 11.15 7.74
N LEU A 32 38.19 11.10 6.67
CA LEU A 32 37.76 11.55 5.33
C LEU A 32 36.74 10.57 4.70
N LEU A 33 36.90 9.26 4.95
CA LEU A 33 35.97 8.23 4.47
C LEU A 33 34.61 8.32 5.19
N ALA A 34 34.60 8.65 6.49
CA ALA A 34 33.37 8.82 7.27
C ALA A 34 32.52 10.03 6.82
N VAL A 35 33.16 11.12 6.33
CA VAL A 35 32.44 12.30 5.81
C VAL A 35 31.93 12.07 4.38
N LEU A 36 32.60 11.26 3.58
CA LEU A 36 32.13 10.88 2.23
C LEU A 36 30.97 9.88 2.28
N LEU A 37 30.89 9.02 3.31
CA LEU A 37 29.78 8.07 3.49
C LEU A 37 28.46 8.72 3.95
N THR A 38 28.49 9.91 4.56
CA THR A 38 27.27 10.63 4.96
C THR A 38 26.66 11.49 3.87
N LEU A 39 27.38 11.75 2.76
CA LEU A 39 26.90 12.55 1.63
C LEU A 39 26.21 11.75 0.51
N GLY A 40 26.20 10.41 0.58
CA GLY A 40 25.75 9.53 -0.50
C GLY A 40 24.25 9.22 -0.56
N ALA A 41 23.43 9.74 0.36
CA ALA A 41 22.01 9.39 0.45
C ALA A 41 21.08 10.58 0.19
N ALA A 42 21.45 11.47 -0.73
CA ALA A 42 20.46 12.33 -1.39
C ALA A 42 19.59 11.43 -2.29
N GLY A 43 18.69 10.68 -1.67
CA GLY A 43 17.70 9.87 -2.36
C GLY A 43 16.92 10.79 -3.26
N VAL A 44 16.98 10.53 -4.56
CA VAL A 44 16.07 11.12 -5.52
C VAL A 44 14.68 10.60 -5.15
N HIS A 45 13.97 11.34 -4.30
CA HIS A 45 12.55 11.13 -4.09
C HIS A 45 11.87 11.54 -5.39
N ALA A 46 11.71 10.57 -6.28
CA ALA A 46 10.73 10.69 -7.34
C ALA A 46 9.40 10.96 -6.64
N ASP A 47 8.80 12.11 -6.91
CA ASP A 47 7.50 12.48 -6.37
C ASP A 47 6.45 11.59 -7.04
N ILE A 48 6.20 10.42 -6.44
CA ILE A 48 5.20 9.49 -6.93
C ILE A 48 3.85 10.06 -6.51
N LEU A 49 3.16 10.68 -7.46
CA LEU A 49 1.79 11.13 -7.25
C LEU A 49 0.95 9.96 -6.72
N PRO A 50 0.14 10.19 -5.66
CA PRO A 50 -0.67 9.12 -5.10
C PRO A 50 -1.65 8.59 -6.16
N PRO A 51 -1.96 7.29 -6.15
CA PRO A 51 -2.97 6.72 -7.04
C PRO A 51 -4.33 7.40 -6.86
N VAL A 52 -5.04 7.61 -7.97
CA VAL A 52 -6.43 8.10 -7.92
C VAL A 52 -7.34 6.91 -7.57
N SER A 53 -8.00 6.97 -6.42
CA SER A 53 -8.90 5.92 -5.93
C SER A 53 -10.35 6.28 -6.20
N ILE A 54 -11.12 5.36 -6.77
CA ILE A 54 -12.54 5.52 -7.12
C ILE A 54 -13.33 4.44 -6.38
N ASN A 55 -14.34 4.87 -5.62
CA ASN A 55 -15.19 3.97 -4.84
C ASN A 55 -16.61 3.91 -5.40
N PHE A 56 -17.20 2.73 -5.36
CA PHE A 56 -18.63 2.54 -5.59
C PHE A 56 -19.37 2.49 -4.26
N ALA A 57 -20.62 2.94 -4.27
CA ALA A 57 -21.52 2.70 -3.15
C ALA A 57 -21.67 1.17 -2.93
N PRO A 58 -21.80 0.71 -1.67
CA PRO A 58 -22.10 -0.69 -1.40
C PRO A 58 -23.42 -1.11 -2.07
N VAL A 59 -23.42 -2.29 -2.66
CA VAL A 59 -24.59 -2.95 -3.23
C VAL A 59 -24.84 -4.25 -2.50
N GLY A 60 -26.11 -4.61 -2.35
CA GLY A 60 -26.48 -5.90 -1.78
C GLY A 60 -26.49 -6.98 -2.85
N LEU A 61 -25.81 -8.10 -2.59
CA LEU A 61 -25.67 -9.23 -3.50
C LEU A 61 -26.21 -10.51 -2.83
N THR A 62 -27.16 -11.18 -3.48
CA THR A 62 -27.62 -12.52 -3.08
C THR A 62 -26.75 -13.61 -3.72
N MET A 63 -26.98 -14.88 -3.38
CA MET A 63 -26.18 -16.01 -3.90
C MET A 63 -26.37 -16.22 -5.41
N ASP A 64 -27.54 -15.89 -5.94
CA ASP A 64 -27.90 -16.08 -7.35
C ASP A 64 -27.65 -14.81 -8.18
N GLN A 65 -26.82 -13.90 -7.67
CA GLN A 65 -26.46 -12.66 -8.34
C GLN A 65 -24.95 -12.58 -8.63
N THR A 66 -24.62 -11.85 -9.70
CA THR A 66 -23.26 -11.49 -10.07
C THR A 66 -23.09 -9.98 -9.97
N ALA A 67 -22.03 -9.53 -9.31
CA ALA A 67 -21.59 -8.15 -9.41
C ALA A 67 -20.58 -8.04 -10.57
N GLN A 68 -20.87 -7.23 -11.58
CA GLN A 68 -19.98 -7.00 -12.72
C GLN A 68 -19.43 -5.58 -12.69
N LEU A 69 -18.11 -5.44 -12.63
CA LEU A 69 -17.42 -4.17 -12.75
C LEU A 69 -16.98 -3.94 -14.19
N ASN A 70 -17.48 -2.86 -14.81
CA ASN A 70 -17.17 -2.49 -16.18
C ASN A 70 -16.25 -1.27 -16.19
N LEU A 71 -15.13 -1.35 -16.91
CA LEU A 71 -14.08 -0.34 -16.96
C LEU A 71 -13.71 0.01 -18.40
N VAL A 72 -13.60 1.31 -18.68
CA VAL A 72 -13.20 1.81 -20.01
C VAL A 72 -12.23 2.98 -19.87
N ASN A 73 -11.03 2.82 -20.41
CA ASN A 73 -10.10 3.93 -20.61
C ASN A 73 -10.56 4.77 -21.82
N VAL A 74 -10.85 6.05 -21.61
CA VAL A 74 -11.40 6.93 -22.67
C VAL A 74 -10.43 7.99 -23.17
N SER A 75 -9.25 8.16 -22.56
CA SER A 75 -8.35 9.28 -22.88
C SER A 75 -6.85 8.98 -22.81
N VAL A 76 -6.41 7.79 -22.35
CA VAL A 76 -4.99 7.46 -22.20
C VAL A 76 -4.51 6.57 -23.37
N PRO A 77 -3.76 7.11 -24.36
CA PRO A 77 -3.47 6.39 -25.61
C PRO A 77 -2.63 5.12 -25.43
N ASN A 78 -1.68 5.15 -24.50
CA ASN A 78 -0.77 4.02 -24.24
C ASN A 78 -1.33 2.99 -23.25
N GLY A 79 -2.64 3.07 -22.99
CA GLY A 79 -3.31 2.25 -21.99
C GLY A 79 -3.24 2.85 -20.58
N MET A 80 -4.16 2.42 -19.74
CA MET A 80 -4.26 2.83 -18.34
C MET A 80 -4.08 1.61 -17.45
N PHE A 81 -3.05 1.60 -16.61
CA PHE A 81 -2.88 0.57 -15.61
C PHE A 81 -3.76 0.87 -14.40
N VAL A 82 -4.64 -0.07 -14.05
CA VAL A 82 -5.55 0.02 -12.91
C VAL A 82 -5.46 -1.22 -12.03
N SER A 83 -5.75 -1.05 -10.75
CA SER A 83 -6.09 -2.17 -9.86
C SER A 83 -7.55 -2.08 -9.45
N TRP A 84 -8.20 -3.22 -9.26
CA TRP A 84 -9.58 -3.29 -8.81
C TRP A 84 -9.71 -4.28 -7.67
N ARG A 85 -10.72 -4.07 -6.81
CA ARG A 85 -11.02 -4.96 -5.70
C ARG A 85 -12.51 -4.92 -5.35
N PHE A 86 -13.03 -6.06 -4.92
CA PHE A 86 -14.32 -6.19 -4.25
C PHE A 86 -14.10 -6.35 -2.75
N ILE A 87 -14.88 -5.65 -1.95
CA ILE A 87 -14.74 -5.53 -0.50
C ILE A 87 -16.12 -5.76 0.15
N ASP A 88 -16.18 -6.50 1.25
CA ASP A 88 -17.42 -6.68 2.01
C ASP A 88 -17.69 -5.53 3.01
N ALA A 89 -18.82 -5.62 3.73
CA ALA A 89 -19.22 -4.66 4.76
C ALA A 89 -18.19 -4.48 5.90
N SER A 90 -17.38 -5.50 6.19
CA SER A 90 -16.36 -5.44 7.24
C SER A 90 -15.05 -4.80 6.77
N GLY A 91 -14.92 -4.53 5.46
CA GLY A 91 -13.68 -4.08 4.85
C GLY A 91 -12.78 -5.23 4.39
N LEU A 92 -13.23 -6.48 4.49
CA LEU A 92 -12.47 -7.63 4.00
C LEU A 92 -12.52 -7.66 2.47
N ARG A 93 -11.36 -7.86 1.87
CA ARG A 93 -11.23 -8.00 0.42
C ARG A 93 -11.67 -9.39 -0.03
N LEU A 94 -12.68 -9.42 -0.90
CA LEU A 94 -13.27 -10.63 -1.46
C LEU A 94 -12.55 -11.10 -2.73
N ALA A 95 -12.16 -10.16 -3.58
CA ALA A 95 -11.43 -10.41 -4.83
C ALA A 95 -10.63 -9.17 -5.23
N GLN A 96 -9.55 -9.35 -6.00
CA GLN A 96 -8.77 -8.26 -6.59
C GLN A 96 -7.95 -8.72 -7.78
N SER A 97 -7.60 -7.78 -8.66
CA SER A 97 -6.54 -7.96 -9.66
C SER A 97 -6.08 -6.59 -10.17
N SER A 98 -5.14 -6.60 -11.12
CA SER A 98 -4.70 -5.43 -11.87
C SER A 98 -4.75 -5.71 -13.37
N VAL A 99 -5.00 -4.69 -14.17
CA VAL A 99 -5.11 -4.81 -15.62
C VAL A 99 -4.68 -3.51 -16.32
N THR A 100 -4.06 -3.65 -17.48
CA THR A 100 -3.84 -2.53 -18.41
C THR A 100 -5.04 -2.41 -19.32
N LEU A 101 -5.78 -1.31 -19.21
CA LEU A 101 -6.96 -1.01 -20.03
C LEU A 101 -6.53 -0.35 -21.35
N PRO A 102 -6.74 -1.00 -22.50
CA PRO A 102 -6.52 -0.36 -23.81
C PRO A 102 -7.48 0.82 -24.02
N LEU A 103 -7.06 1.81 -24.81
CA LEU A 103 -7.93 2.94 -25.15
C LEU A 103 -9.19 2.47 -25.89
N GLY A 104 -10.36 2.89 -25.39
CA GLY A 104 -11.66 2.64 -26.02
C GLY A 104 -12.16 1.21 -25.92
N LYS A 105 -11.51 0.33 -25.14
CA LYS A 105 -11.97 -1.05 -24.92
C LYS A 105 -12.57 -1.22 -23.53
N ILE A 106 -13.66 -1.96 -23.47
CA ILE A 106 -14.32 -2.33 -22.21
C ILE A 106 -13.63 -3.58 -21.66
N VAL A 107 -13.31 -3.53 -20.38
CA VAL A 107 -12.93 -4.70 -19.58
C VAL A 107 -14.00 -4.90 -18.51
N SER A 108 -14.54 -6.11 -18.46
CA SER A 108 -15.57 -6.51 -17.50
C SER A 108 -15.00 -7.54 -16.53
N VAL A 109 -15.31 -7.38 -15.25
CA VAL A 109 -14.87 -8.28 -14.18
C VAL A 109 -16.08 -8.73 -13.38
N ASP A 110 -16.30 -10.03 -13.34
CA ASP A 110 -17.41 -10.62 -12.61
C ASP A 110 -16.96 -11.09 -11.21
N PHE A 111 -17.78 -10.77 -10.22
CA PHE A 111 -17.69 -11.31 -8.88
C PHE A 111 -18.99 -12.04 -8.53
N ARG A 112 -18.83 -13.31 -8.17
CA ARG A 112 -19.90 -14.15 -7.63
C ARG A 112 -19.54 -14.54 -6.22
N ARG A 113 -20.51 -14.47 -5.33
CA ARG A 113 -20.32 -14.93 -3.96
C ARG A 113 -20.18 -16.44 -3.96
N GLN A 114 -19.13 -16.94 -3.33
CA GLN A 114 -18.95 -18.37 -3.10
C GLN A 114 -19.64 -18.79 -1.82
N VAL A 115 -20.18 -20.02 -1.81
CA VAL A 115 -20.68 -20.66 -0.59
C VAL A 115 -19.45 -21.02 0.25
N GLY A 116 -19.14 -20.20 1.26
CA GLY A 116 -18.07 -20.48 2.22
C GLY A 116 -18.57 -21.24 3.45
N PRO A 117 -17.67 -21.85 4.25
CA PRO A 117 -18.02 -22.41 5.55
C PRO A 117 -18.39 -21.28 6.51
N GLY A 118 -19.67 -21.11 6.80
CA GLY A 118 -20.18 -20.07 7.69
C GLY A 118 -21.70 -19.89 7.56
N PRO A 119 -22.31 -19.00 8.36
CA PRO A 119 -23.71 -18.68 8.21
C PRO A 119 -23.97 -18.13 6.79
N THR A 120 -24.80 -18.83 6.03
CA THR A 120 -25.25 -18.37 4.71
C THR A 120 -26.19 -17.19 4.90
N TYR A 121 -25.65 -15.98 4.91
CA TYR A 121 -26.49 -14.78 4.80
C TYR A 121 -27.22 -14.81 3.45
N ILE A 122 -28.52 -14.49 3.43
CA ILE A 122 -29.31 -14.42 2.20
C ILE A 122 -28.80 -13.28 1.30
N ARG A 123 -28.23 -12.23 1.90
CA ARG A 123 -27.71 -11.05 1.24
C ARG A 123 -26.40 -10.61 1.91
N ALA A 124 -25.40 -10.26 1.11
CA ALA A 124 -24.15 -9.66 1.58
C ALA A 124 -23.97 -8.29 0.92
N GLU A 125 -23.42 -7.32 1.65
CA GLU A 125 -23.03 -6.04 1.05
C GLU A 125 -21.64 -6.16 0.45
N VAL A 126 -21.50 -5.67 -0.78
CA VAL A 126 -20.25 -5.68 -1.54
C VAL A 126 -20.05 -4.28 -2.13
N ARG A 127 -18.85 -3.73 -2.01
CA ARG A 127 -18.43 -2.52 -2.73
C ARG A 127 -17.27 -2.84 -3.68
N ALA A 128 -17.25 -2.17 -4.82
CA ALA A 128 -16.10 -2.18 -5.71
C ALA A 128 -15.24 -0.93 -5.47
N GLN A 129 -13.92 -1.09 -5.59
CA GLN A 129 -12.96 0.01 -5.61
C GLN A 129 -12.00 -0.19 -6.77
N VAL A 130 -11.62 0.91 -7.42
CA VAL A 130 -10.68 0.93 -8.54
C VAL A 130 -9.63 2.01 -8.28
N ASP A 131 -8.35 1.66 -8.39
CA ASP A 131 -7.27 2.61 -8.28
C ASP A 131 -6.55 2.74 -9.62
N ILE A 132 -6.42 3.97 -10.11
CA ILE A 132 -5.63 4.31 -11.29
C ILE A 132 -4.18 4.40 -10.86
N LEU A 133 -3.36 3.47 -11.35
CA LEU A 133 -1.94 3.36 -11.02
C LEU A 133 -1.05 4.07 -12.03
N THR A 134 -1.63 4.64 -13.09
CA THR A 134 -0.88 5.40 -14.11
C THR A 134 -0.64 6.83 -13.61
N PRO A 135 0.62 7.27 -13.45
CA PRO A 135 0.91 8.59 -12.89
C PRO A 135 0.31 9.74 -13.71
N GLY A 136 -0.25 10.73 -13.01
CA GLY A 136 -0.81 11.94 -13.63
C GLY A 136 -2.11 11.74 -14.41
N VAL A 137 -2.69 10.53 -14.40
CA VAL A 137 -3.97 10.26 -15.07
C VAL A 137 -5.12 10.59 -14.12
N PRO A 138 -6.00 11.54 -14.48
CA PRO A 138 -7.10 11.95 -13.62
C PRO A 138 -8.27 10.95 -13.74
N SER A 139 -9.18 10.99 -12.75
CA SER A 139 -10.27 10.01 -12.63
C SER A 139 -11.19 9.98 -13.85
N GLU A 140 -11.37 11.10 -14.54
CA GLU A 140 -12.29 11.31 -15.66
C GLU A 140 -11.85 10.53 -16.91
N SER A 141 -10.58 10.10 -16.93
CA SER A 141 -10.01 9.26 -17.96
C SER A 141 -10.55 7.83 -17.94
N LEU A 142 -11.20 7.43 -16.84
CA LEU A 142 -11.78 6.11 -16.64
C LEU A 142 -13.31 6.22 -16.54
N ARG A 143 -14.04 5.68 -17.52
CA ARG A 143 -15.48 5.42 -17.36
C ARG A 143 -15.67 4.08 -16.65
N ARG A 144 -16.62 4.05 -15.73
CA ARG A 144 -16.87 2.87 -14.89
C ARG A 144 -18.34 2.71 -14.53
N SER A 145 -18.79 1.46 -14.44
CA SER A 145 -20.08 1.08 -13.84
C SER A 145 -19.93 -0.20 -13.03
N LEU A 146 -20.80 -0.38 -12.05
CA LEU A 146 -20.99 -1.61 -11.30
C LEU A 146 -22.40 -2.09 -11.57
N GLU A 147 -22.55 -3.32 -12.00
CA GLU A 147 -23.84 -3.90 -12.37
C GLU A 147 -24.13 -5.09 -11.45
N VAL A 148 -25.38 -5.22 -11.03
CA VAL A 148 -25.86 -6.41 -10.33
C VAL A 148 -26.77 -7.18 -11.27
N PHE A 149 -26.30 -8.34 -11.71
CA PHE A 149 -26.98 -9.24 -12.63
C PHE A 149 -27.63 -10.38 -11.85
N ASN A 150 -28.95 -10.55 -12.00
CA ASN A 150 -29.66 -11.74 -11.53
C ASN A 150 -29.42 -12.90 -12.50
N ASN A 151 -28.76 -13.96 -12.03
CA ASN A 151 -28.35 -15.08 -12.87
C ASN A 151 -29.54 -15.92 -13.38
N ASP A 152 -30.69 -15.86 -12.70
CA ASP A 152 -31.88 -16.63 -13.04
C ASP A 152 -32.77 -15.89 -14.05
N THR A 153 -32.97 -14.59 -13.85
CA THR A 153 -33.91 -13.78 -14.66
C THR A 153 -33.22 -12.96 -15.73
N GLY A 154 -31.91 -12.76 -15.65
CA GLY A 154 -31.15 -11.86 -16.51
C GLY A 154 -31.36 -10.37 -16.20
N ALA A 155 -32.17 -10.03 -15.19
CA ALA A 155 -32.39 -8.63 -14.81
C ALA A 155 -31.09 -7.99 -14.30
N THR A 156 -30.82 -6.76 -14.76
CA THR A 156 -29.64 -5.98 -14.36
C THR A 156 -30.05 -4.68 -13.66
N THR A 157 -29.28 -4.29 -12.65
CA THR A 157 -29.32 -2.95 -12.05
C THR A 157 -27.94 -2.33 -12.17
N VAL A 158 -27.87 -1.14 -12.76
CA VAL A 158 -26.60 -0.45 -13.05
C VAL A 158 -26.37 0.68 -12.06
N PHE A 159 -25.16 0.74 -11.50
CA PHE A 159 -24.68 1.76 -10.58
C PHE A 159 -23.48 2.47 -11.22
N MET A 160 -23.57 3.78 -11.38
CA MET A 160 -22.47 4.57 -11.95
C MET A 160 -21.49 4.95 -10.84
N GLY A 161 -20.20 4.70 -11.04
CA GLY A 161 -19.15 5.07 -10.09
C GLY A 161 -18.66 6.49 -10.35
N GLY A 162 -18.76 7.38 -9.35
CA GLY A 162 -18.34 8.78 -9.52
C GLY A 162 -18.89 9.73 -8.46
N GLY A 163 -18.51 9.50 -7.21
CA GLY A 163 -18.74 10.43 -6.12
C GLY A 163 -17.45 10.63 -5.33
N GLN A 164 -16.91 11.85 -5.44
CA GLN A 164 -15.71 12.43 -4.82
C GLN A 164 -14.37 12.06 -5.45
#